data_AF-A0A7I4YLQ0-F1
#
_entry.id   AF-A0A7I4YLQ0-F1
#
_cell.length_a   1.000
_cell.length_b   1.000
_cell.length_c   1.000
_cell.angle_alpha   90.00
_cell.angle_beta   90.00
_cell.angle_gamma   90.00
#
_symmetry.space_group_name_H-M   'P 1'
#
loop_
_entity.id
_entity.type
_entity.pdbx_description
1 polymer ?
#
loop_
_entity_poly.entity_id
_entity_poly.type
_entity_poly.pdbx_seq_one_letter_code
_entity_poly.pdbx_strand_id
1 'polypeptide(L)'
;MLRAIFYAEFDIDIGPVIRYQIPVDQNVVSPKRFSAFSAAIIPKDEMLNRLVKLNLLDFKVMGHPIGLKQATWYGRGQLNFNICVLLLQKNRPLIACMNPLYRSLLYISSI
;
A
#
# COMPACT_ATOMS: atom_id res chain seq x y z
N MET A 1 -12.08 -11.14 -7.69
CA MET A 1 -11.22 -10.92 -8.87
C MET A 1 -10.31 -9.73 -8.59
N LEU A 2 -9.05 -9.76 -9.06
CA LEU A 2 -8.12 -8.63 -8.97
C LEU A 2 -8.70 -7.45 -9.74
N ARG A 3 -8.71 -6.26 -9.12
CA ARG A 3 -9.22 -5.03 -9.74
C ARG A 3 -8.11 -4.05 -10.06
N ALA A 4 -7.17 -3.86 -9.15
CA ALA A 4 -6.05 -2.95 -9.32
C ALA A 4 -4.89 -3.30 -8.40
N ILE A 5 -3.70 -2.81 -8.73
CA ILE A 5 -2.55 -2.74 -7.83
C ILE A 5 -2.14 -1.28 -7.78
N PHE A 6 -1.82 -0.76 -6.61
CA PHE A 6 -1.30 0.60 -6.48
C PHE A 6 -0.14 0.66 -5.49
N TYR A 7 0.79 1.56 -5.77
CA TYR A 7 1.87 1.93 -4.87
C TYR A 7 1.55 3.29 -4.25
N ALA A 8 1.61 3.33 -2.94
CA ALA A 8 1.41 4.54 -2.16
C ALA A 8 2.63 4.81 -1.28
N GLU A 9 2.96 6.08 -1.08
CA GLU A 9 4.04 6.52 -0.20
C GLU A 9 3.67 7.75 0.61
N PHE A 10 4.42 7.97 1.69
CA PHE A 10 4.32 9.18 2.49
C PHE A 10 5.20 10.26 1.87
N ASP A 11 4.59 11.26 1.26
CA ASP A 11 5.26 12.48 0.85
C ASP A 11 5.40 13.45 2.04
N ILE A 12 6.52 14.16 2.13
CA ILE A 12 6.85 15.03 3.27
C ILE A 12 5.94 16.26 3.32
N ASP A 13 5.53 16.78 2.17
CA ASP A 13 4.80 18.05 2.08
C ASP A 13 3.28 17.82 2.02
N ILE A 14 2.84 16.76 1.34
CA ILE A 14 1.41 16.48 1.09
C ILE A 14 0.88 15.26 1.87
N GLY A 15 1.76 14.48 2.51
CA GLY A 15 1.39 13.29 3.27
C GLY A 15 1.13 12.04 2.40
N PRO A 16 0.25 11.13 2.84
CA PRO A 16 -0.02 9.87 2.12
C PRO A 16 -0.58 10.10 0.71
N VAL A 17 0.10 9.57 -0.31
CA VAL A 17 -0.33 9.67 -1.71
C VAL A 17 -0.16 8.36 -2.47
N ILE A 18 -1.02 8.16 -3.48
CA ILE A 18 -0.82 7.12 -4.49
C ILE A 18 0.07 7.71 -5.58
N ARG A 19 1.25 7.12 -5.82
CA ARG A 19 2.14 7.56 -6.93
C ARG A 19 1.85 6.79 -8.21
N TYR A 20 1.56 5.50 -8.08
CA TYR A 20 1.34 4.62 -9.22
C TYR A 20 0.13 3.73 -8.97
N GLN A 21 -0.68 3.50 -10.01
CA GLN A 21 -1.75 2.52 -9.99
C GLN A 21 -1.88 1.86 -11.36
N ILE A 22 -2.25 0.59 -11.35
CA ILE A 22 -2.50 -0.22 -12.53
C ILE A 22 -3.91 -0.82 -12.40
N PRO A 23 -4.77 -0.72 -13.44
CA PRO A 23 -4.50 -0.08 -14.74
C PRO A 23 -4.34 1.45 -14.66
N VAL A 24 -3.41 2.01 -15.44
CA VAL A 24 -3.04 3.45 -15.40
C VAL A 24 -4.17 4.35 -15.90
N ASP A 25 -4.96 3.84 -16.85
CA ASP A 25 -6.05 4.53 -17.54
C ASP A 25 -7.36 4.60 -16.74
N GLN A 26 -7.52 3.79 -15.68
CA GLN A 26 -8.82 3.61 -15.02
C GLN A 26 -9.02 4.41 -13.74
N ASN A 27 -7.99 5.10 -13.24
CA ASN A 27 -7.99 5.84 -11.95
C ASN A 27 -8.85 5.17 -10.86
N VAL A 28 -8.60 3.87 -10.64
CA VAL A 28 -9.47 2.99 -9.85
C VAL A 28 -9.63 3.49 -8.42
N VAL A 29 -8.57 4.08 -7.86
CA VAL A 29 -8.62 4.76 -6.57
C VAL A 29 -8.25 6.22 -6.78
N SER A 30 -9.26 7.10 -6.77
CA SER A 30 -9.03 8.54 -6.87
C SER A 30 -8.37 9.09 -5.58
N PRO A 31 -7.62 10.21 -5.66
CA PRO A 31 -7.01 10.83 -4.48
C PRO A 31 -8.02 11.16 -3.36
N LYS A 32 -9.20 11.67 -3.72
CA LYS A 32 -10.29 11.95 -2.79
C LYS A 32 -10.82 10.69 -2.10
N ARG A 33 -10.85 9.55 -2.81
CA ARG A 33 -11.26 8.28 -2.20
C ARG A 33 -10.15 7.73 -1.31
N PHE A 34 -8.89 7.85 -1.75
CA PHE A 34 -7.73 7.41 -0.99
C PHE A 34 -7.59 8.13 0.35
N SER A 35 -7.83 9.44 0.40
CA SER A 35 -7.74 10.23 1.64
C SER A 35 -8.65 9.72 2.76
N ALA A 36 -9.74 9.02 2.44
CA ALA A 36 -10.64 8.44 3.43
C ALA A 36 -10.05 7.22 4.16
N PHE A 37 -9.03 6.56 3.61
CA PHE A 37 -8.44 5.35 4.19
C PHE A 37 -6.90 5.30 4.14
N SER A 38 -6.25 6.38 3.72
CA SER A 38 -4.81 6.45 3.52
C SER A 38 -4.01 6.19 4.81
N ALA A 39 -4.50 6.65 5.95
CA ALA A 39 -3.87 6.43 7.26
C ALA A 39 -3.80 4.94 7.67
N ALA A 40 -4.65 4.08 7.11
CA ALA A 40 -4.56 2.64 7.32
C ALA A 40 -3.63 1.96 6.31
N ILE A 41 -3.45 2.55 5.12
CA ILE A 41 -2.55 2.04 4.08
C ILE A 41 -1.10 2.43 4.37
N ILE A 42 -0.88 3.65 4.86
CA ILE A 42 0.42 4.15 5.30
C ILE A 42 0.27 4.54 6.77
N PRO A 43 0.33 3.56 7.68
CA PRO A 43 0.11 3.80 9.09
C PRO A 43 1.35 4.42 9.74
N LYS A 44 1.22 4.79 11.01
CA LYS A 44 2.34 5.21 11.85
C LYS A 44 3.39 4.10 11.99
N ASP A 45 4.60 4.50 12.33
CA ASP A 45 5.78 3.61 12.37
C ASP A 45 5.57 2.36 13.25
N GLU A 46 4.82 2.48 14.34
CA GLU A 46 4.47 1.38 15.27
C GLU A 46 3.67 0.24 14.61
N MET A 47 3.03 0.52 13.49
CA MET A 47 2.10 -0.37 12.79
C MET A 47 2.62 -0.82 11.41
N LEU A 48 3.85 -0.43 11.06
CA LEU A 48 4.53 -0.90 9.84
C LEU A 48 4.90 -2.39 9.94
N ASN A 49 5.24 -2.97 8.80
CA ASN A 49 5.67 -4.37 8.64
C ASN A 49 4.59 -5.40 9.07
N ARG A 50 3.32 -5.03 8.96
CA ARG A 50 2.16 -5.88 9.26
C ARG A 50 1.19 -5.89 8.09
N LEU A 51 0.61 -7.05 7.79
CA LEU A 51 -0.39 -7.16 6.72
C LEU A 51 -1.63 -6.32 7.08
N VAL A 52 -1.94 -5.33 6.24
CA VAL A 52 -3.15 -4.50 6.32
C VAL A 52 -4.23 -5.10 5.44
N LYS A 53 -5.46 -5.19 5.96
CA LYS A 53 -6.66 -5.58 5.20
C LYS A 53 -7.79 -4.62 5.52
N LEU A 54 -8.29 -3.93 4.50
CA LEU A 54 -9.43 -3.03 4.60
C LEU A 54 -10.59 -3.55 3.76
N ASN A 55 -11.77 -3.63 4.37
CA ASN A 55 -13.00 -3.93 3.67
C ASN A 55 -13.74 -2.61 3.46
N LEU A 56 -13.81 -2.15 2.21
CA LEU A 56 -14.63 -1.01 1.80
C LEU A 56 -15.86 -1.53 1.05
N LEU A 57 -16.89 -0.71 0.92
CA LEU A 57 -18.20 -1.11 0.35
C LEU A 57 -18.07 -1.92 -0.96
N ASP A 58 -17.26 -1.43 -1.90
CA ASP A 58 -17.19 -2.03 -3.26
C ASP A 58 -15.95 -2.92 -3.45
N PHE A 59 -14.95 -2.80 -2.58
CA PHE A 59 -13.67 -3.48 -2.72
C PHE A 59 -12.97 -3.76 -1.39
N LYS A 60 -12.10 -4.77 -1.42
CA LYS A 60 -11.14 -5.08 -0.37
C LYS A 60 -9.76 -4.59 -0.78
N VAL A 61 -9.08 -3.89 0.10
CA VAL A 61 -7.67 -3.49 -0.07
C VAL A 61 -6.82 -4.35 0.83
N MET A 62 -5.71 -4.87 0.31
CA MET A 62 -4.71 -5.57 1.11
C MET A 62 -3.33 -5.01 0.77
N GLY A 63 -2.47 -4.83 1.75
CA GLY A 63 -1.13 -4.30 1.55
C GLY A 63 -0.20 -4.67 2.70
N HIS A 64 1.09 -4.43 2.53
CA HIS A 64 2.10 -4.59 3.57
C HIS A 64 2.93 -3.31 3.62
N PRO A 65 2.60 -2.36 4.52
CA PRO A 65 3.33 -1.11 4.62
C PRO A 65 4.73 -1.37 5.15
N ILE A 66 5.73 -0.80 4.48
CA ILE A 66 7.16 -0.93 4.76
C ILE A 66 7.71 0.45 5.09
N GLY A 67 8.57 0.50 6.11
CA GLY A 67 9.35 1.68 6.46
C GLY A 67 10.83 1.41 6.29
N LEU A 68 11.45 2.04 5.30
CA LEU A 68 12.90 1.97 5.07
C LEU A 68 13.57 3.13 5.79
N LYS A 69 14.32 2.83 6.86
CA LYS A 69 15.05 3.84 7.64
C LYS A 69 16.42 4.08 7.03
N GLN A 70 16.66 5.30 6.55
CA GLN A 70 17.96 5.70 6.04
C GLN A 70 18.12 7.22 6.17
N ALA A 71 18.93 7.63 7.15
CA ALA A 71 19.07 9.03 7.57
C ALA A 71 19.64 9.95 6.47
N THR A 72 20.40 9.40 5.53
CA THR A 72 21.15 10.18 4.53
C THR A 72 20.43 10.36 3.20
N TRP A 73 19.47 9.47 2.85
CA TRP A 73 18.87 9.43 1.51
C TRP A 73 17.43 9.93 1.48
N TYR A 74 16.73 9.90 2.61
CA TYR A 74 15.34 10.34 2.69
C TYR A 74 15.25 11.61 3.53
N GLY A 75 14.50 12.62 3.07
CA GLY A 75 14.38 13.92 3.76
C GLY A 75 13.82 13.83 5.20
N ARG A 76 13.07 12.76 5.52
CA ARG A 76 12.55 12.45 6.87
C ARG A 76 13.41 11.40 7.60
N GLY A 77 14.52 10.96 7.00
CA GLY A 77 15.32 9.82 7.45
C GLY A 77 14.62 8.45 7.30
N GLN A 78 13.43 8.42 6.69
CA GLN A 78 12.67 7.20 6.45
C GLN A 78 11.73 7.36 5.25
N LEU A 79 11.65 6.33 4.41
CA LEU A 79 10.64 6.19 3.36
C LEU A 79 9.55 5.22 3.83
N ASN A 80 8.32 5.70 3.94
CA ASN A 80 7.15 4.88 4.25
C ASN A 80 6.35 4.65 2.98
N PHE A 81 6.18 3.40 2.58
CA PHE A 81 5.43 3.05 1.38
C PHE A 81 4.65 1.76 1.54
N ASN A 82 3.72 1.51 0.63
CA ASN A 82 2.93 0.29 0.60
C ASN A 82 2.55 -0.05 -0.84
N ILE A 83 2.70 -1.32 -1.22
CA ILE A 83 2.13 -1.88 -2.44
C ILE A 83 0.84 -2.60 -2.06
N CYS A 84 -0.26 -2.11 -2.61
CA CYS A 84 -1.60 -2.55 -2.27
C CYS A 84 -2.29 -3.23 -3.44
N VAL A 85 -3.02 -4.29 -3.12
CA VAL A 85 -3.85 -5.05 -4.04
C VAL A 85 -5.31 -4.80 -3.73
N LEU A 86 -6.05 -4.39 -4.76
CA LEU A 86 -7.47 -4.11 -4.72
C LEU A 86 -8.24 -5.30 -5.30
N LEU A 87 -9.19 -5.85 -4.54
CA LEU A 87 -10.04 -6.97 -4.94
C LEU A 87 -11.51 -6.56 -4.90
N LEU A 88 -12.31 -6.98 -5.88
CA LEU A 88 -13.77 -6.84 -5.79
C LEU A 88 -14.31 -7.72 -4.64
N GLN A 89 -15.24 -7.19 -3.83
CA GLN A 89 -15.74 -7.85 -2.61
C GLN A 89 -16.34 -9.25 -2.83
N LYS A 90 -16.89 -9.54 -4.02
CA LYS A 90 -17.63 -10.78 -4.31
C LYS A 90 -16.81 -12.09 -4.24
N ASN A 91 -15.47 -12.06 -4.05
CA ASN A 91 -14.65 -13.28 -4.02
C ASN A 91 -13.92 -13.52 -2.68
N ARG A 92 -13.97 -14.77 -2.22
CA ARG A 92 -13.04 -15.39 -1.23
C ARG A 92 -11.60 -15.47 -1.78
N PRO A 93 -10.56 -15.61 -0.94
CA PRO A 93 -9.40 -14.75 -1.08
C PRO A 93 -8.22 -15.31 -1.85
N LEU A 94 -7.64 -14.49 -2.75
CA LEU A 94 -6.26 -14.55 -3.25
C LEU A 94 -5.20 -14.31 -2.14
N ILE A 95 -5.53 -14.48 -0.86
CA ILE A 95 -4.64 -14.20 0.27
C ILE A 95 -3.40 -15.12 0.26
N ALA A 96 -3.53 -16.35 -0.25
CA ALA A 96 -2.43 -17.32 -0.27
C ALA A 96 -1.29 -16.92 -1.22
N CYS A 97 -1.60 -16.35 -2.40
CA CYS A 97 -0.57 -15.95 -3.39
C CYS A 97 0.05 -14.58 -3.10
N MET A 98 -0.50 -13.83 -2.15
CA MET A 98 0.01 -12.52 -1.75
C MET A 98 1.19 -12.63 -0.77
N ASN A 99 1.21 -13.66 0.09
CA ASN A 99 2.29 -13.88 1.05
C ASN A 99 3.70 -14.02 0.42
N PRO A 100 3.89 -14.78 -0.69
CA PRO A 100 5.17 -14.83 -1.40
C PRO A 100 5.61 -13.47 -1.94
N LEU A 101 4.69 -12.71 -2.53
CA LEU A 101 4.97 -11.41 -3.13
C LEU A 101 5.45 -10.40 -2.07
N TYR A 102 4.80 -10.40 -0.90
CA TYR A 102 5.25 -9.57 0.23
C TYR A 102 6.57 -10.05 0.82
N ARG A 103 6.85 -11.36 0.87
CA ARG A 103 8.16 -11.89 1.30
C ARG A 103 9.29 -11.47 0.37
N SER A 104 9.07 -11.48 -0.95
CA SER A 104 10.06 -11.02 -1.92
C SER A 104 10.32 -9.51 -1.81
N LEU A 105 9.28 -8.70 -1.60
CA LEU A 105 9.43 -7.26 -1.35
C LEU A 105 10.18 -6.97 -0.05
N LEU A 106 9.90 -7.72 1.02
CA LEU A 106 10.61 -7.60 2.30
C LEU A 106 12.10 -7.98 2.17
N TYR A 107 12.41 -8.99 1.35
CA TYR A 107 13.79 -9.35 1.05
C TYR A 107 14.53 -8.21 0.36
N ILE A 108 13.91 -7.56 -0.63
CA ILE A 108 14.50 -6.40 -1.33
C ILE A 108 14.73 -5.23 -0.36
N SER A 109 13.82 -4.98 0.59
CA SER A 109 14.00 -3.93 1.61
C SER A 109 15.10 -4.21 2.64
N SER A 110 15.66 -5.44 2.65
CA SER A 110 16.69 -5.88 3.61
C SER A 110 18.11 -5.90 3.01
N ILE A 111 18.26 -5.51 1.74
CA ILE A 111 19.53 -5.37 1.01
C ILE A 111 19.93 -3.89 1.02
#